data_AF-A0A1M4M268-F1
#
_entry.id   AF-A0A1M4M268-F1
#
_cell.length_a   1.000
_cell.length_b   1.000
_cell.length_c   1.000
_cell.angle_alpha   90.00
_cell.angle_beta   90.00
_cell.angle_gamma   90.00
#
_symmetry.space_group_name_H-M   'P 1'
#
loop_
_entity.id
_entity.type
_entity.pdbx_description
1 polymer ?
#
loop_
_entity_poly.entity_id
_entity_poly.type
_entity_poly.pdbx_seq_one_letter_code
_entity_poly.pdbx_strand_id
1 'polypeptide(L)' 'MTFSEVIHFSIKPLLNGFLIIFIVLVGLFVLVIDRKNLKKSGKNKDAKLAMAIGIAYMIAGSLLYIIGRII' A
#
# COMPACT_ATOMS: atom_id res chain seq x y z
N MET A 1 10.55 27.17 12.55
CA MET A 1 10.01 26.02 11.81
C MET A 1 8.65 25.69 12.43
N THR A 2 7.58 25.93 11.69
CA THR A 2 6.21 25.71 12.15
C THR A 2 5.80 24.25 11.91
N PHE A 3 4.80 23.75 12.64
CA PHE A 3 4.36 22.35 12.54
C PHE A 3 3.87 21.98 11.13
N SER A 4 3.29 22.94 10.40
CA SER A 4 2.87 22.78 9.00
C SER A 4 4.05 22.57 8.04
N GLU A 5 5.17 23.25 8.26
CA GLU A 5 6.38 23.10 7.44
C GLU A 5 7.00 21.71 7.61
N VAL A 6 7.00 21.17 8.83
CA VAL A 6 7.49 19.81 9.11
C VAL A 6 6.64 18.75 8.41
N ILE A 7 5.32 18.91 8.46
CA ILE A 7 4.38 18.03 7.76
C ILE A 7 4.60 18.10 6.25
N HIS A 8 4.68 19.31 5.69
CA HIS A 8 4.85 19.47 4.25
C HIS A 8 6.20 18.94 3.75
N PHE A 9 7.27 19.06 4.53
CA PHE A 9 8.59 18.52 4.17
C PHE A 9 8.66 16.99 4.31
N SER A 10 7.96 16.41 5.29
CA SER A 10 8.03 14.98 5.60
C SER A 10 7.02 14.13 4.82
N ILE A 11 5.82 14.66 4.56
CA ILE A 11 4.71 13.90 3.94
C ILE A 11 4.71 14.03 2.42
N LYS A 12 5.11 15.19 1.88
CA LYS A 12 5.11 15.42 0.43
C LYS A 12 5.94 14.40 -0.38
N PRO A 13 7.11 13.93 0.11
CA PRO A 13 7.84 12.84 -0.55
C PRO A 13 7.09 11.50 -0.54
N LEU A 14 6.32 11.21 0.51
CA LEU A 14 5.51 9.99 0.62
C LEU A 14 4.28 10.03 -0.29
N LEU A 15 3.88 11.22 -0.74
CA LEU A 15 2.82 11.44 -1.71
C LEU A 15 3.33 11.43 -3.16
N ASN A 16 4.61 11.08 -3.37
CA ASN A 16 5.14 10.92 -4.72
C ASN A 16 4.36 9.82 -5.47
N GLY A 17 3.82 10.16 -6.63
CA GLY A 17 3.02 9.25 -7.45
C GLY A 17 3.74 7.93 -7.75
N PHE A 18 5.07 7.94 -7.91
CA PHE A 18 5.85 6.71 -8.07
C PHE A 18 5.78 5.79 -6.85
N LEU A 19 5.89 6.35 -5.64
CA LEU A 19 5.80 5.56 -4.40
C LEU A 19 4.39 4.98 -4.23
N ILE A 20 3.37 5.77 -4.56
CA ILE A 20 1.98 5.35 -4.48
C ILE A 20 1.69 4.20 -5.44
N ILE A 21 2.13 4.32 -6.70
CA ILE A 21 2.01 3.25 -7.70
C ILE A 21 2.76 2.01 -7.21
N PHE A 22 3.96 2.17 -6.66
CA PHE A 22 4.73 1.07 -6.10
C PHE A 22 3.98 0.35 -4.98
N ILE A 23 3.36 1.08 -4.05
CA ILE A 23 2.53 0.51 -2.96
C ILE A 23 1.36 -0.33 -3.53
N VAL A 24 0.68 0.19 -4.56
CA VAL A 24 -0.42 -0.54 -5.21
C VAL A 24 0.09 -1.82 -5.89
N LEU A 25 1.23 -1.75 -6.59
CA LEU A 25 1.85 -2.90 -7.22
C LEU A 25 2.30 -3.97 -6.21
N VAL A 26 2.84 -3.56 -5.06
CA VAL A 26 3.18 -4.49 -3.95
C VAL A 26 1.90 -5.18 -3.45
N GLY A 27 0.82 -4.43 -3.23
CA GLY A 27 -0.46 -5.00 -2.82
C GLY A 27 -0.99 -6.02 -3.82
N LEU A 28 -0.88 -5.72 -5.12
CA LEU A 28 -1.27 -6.63 -6.20
C LEU A 28 -0.38 -7.89 -6.22
N PHE A 29 0.93 -7.74 -6.05
CA PHE A 29 1.87 -8.85 -6.00
C PHE A 29 1.57 -9.81 -4.85
N VAL A 30 1.30 -9.29 -3.65
CA VAL A 30 0.93 -10.12 -2.49
C VAL A 30 -0.37 -10.90 -2.76
N LEU A 31 -1.34 -10.28 -3.45
CA LEU A 31 -2.60 -10.93 -3.81
C LEU A 31 -2.46 -12.02 -4.88
N VAL A 32 -1.59 -11.81 -5.87
CA VAL A 32 -1.45 -12.71 -7.01
C VAL A 32 -0.46 -13.83 -6.72
N ILE A 33 0.67 -13.51 -6.12
CA ILE A 33 1.79 -14.44 -5.91
C ILE A 33 1.73 -15.05 -4.51
N ASP A 34 1.85 -14.26 -3.45
CA ASP A 34 1.98 -14.80 -2.09
C ASP A 34 0.73 -15.53 -1.64
N ARG A 35 -0.45 -14.96 -1.84
CA ARG A 35 -1.73 -15.64 -1.55
C ARG A 35 -1.84 -16.96 -2.31
N LYS A 36 -1.45 -17.00 -3.60
CA LYS A 36 -1.55 -18.20 -4.43
C LYS A 36 -0.56 -19.27 -3.95
N ASN A 37 0.66 -18.88 -3.62
CA ASN A 37 1.68 -19.78 -3.09
C ASN A 37 1.28 -20.34 -1.73
N LEU A 38 0.81 -19.50 -0.80
CA LEU A 38 0.35 -19.92 0.52
C LEU A 38 -0.85 -20.87 0.43
N LYS A 39 -1.79 -20.60 -0.47
CA LYS A 39 -2.94 -21.49 -0.72
C LYS A 39 -2.48 -22.83 -1.32
N LYS A 40 -1.53 -22.82 -2.25
CA LYS A 40 -0.94 -24.04 -2.85
C LYS A 40 -0.21 -24.89 -1.81
N SER A 41 0.42 -24.27 -0.82
CA SER A 41 1.08 -24.94 0.31
C SER A 41 0.14 -25.36 1.45
N GLY A 42 -1.19 -25.24 1.28
CA GLY A 42 -2.18 -25.62 2.30
C GLY A 42 -2.31 -24.65 3.48
N LYS A 43 -1.57 -23.52 3.47
CA LYS A 43 -1.58 -22.51 4.54
C LYS A 43 -2.75 -21.53 4.37
N ASN A 44 -3.97 -22.04 4.52
CA ASN A 44 -5.20 -21.29 4.23
C ASN A 44 -5.42 -20.05 5.13
N LYS A 45 -4.96 -20.09 6.39
CA LYS A 45 -5.04 -18.93 7.30
C LYS A 45 -4.10 -17.82 6.85
N ASP A 46 -2.85 -18.16 6.54
CA ASP A 46 -1.84 -17.21 6.07
C ASP A 46 -2.22 -16.63 4.71
N ALA A 47 -2.81 -17.45 3.82
CA ALA A 47 -3.33 -16.98 2.54
C ALA A 47 -4.46 -15.94 2.70
N LYS A 48 -5.32 -16.08 3.72
CA LYS A 48 -6.32 -15.05 4.05
C LYS A 48 -5.67 -13.78 4.59
N LEU A 49 -4.64 -13.91 5.41
CA LEU A 49 -3.87 -12.75 5.90
C LEU A 49 -3.19 -12.00 4.74
N ALA A 50 -2.51 -12.72 3.85
CA ALA A 50 -1.91 -12.15 2.65
C ALA A 50 -2.95 -11.44 1.77
N MET A 51 -4.15 -12.02 1.63
CA MET A 51 -5.25 -11.37 0.93
C MET A 51 -5.65 -10.04 1.59
N ALA A 52 -5.80 -10.03 2.92
CA ALA A 52 -6.13 -8.81 3.66
C ALA A 52 -5.03 -7.74 3.53
N ILE A 53 -3.76 -8.14 3.63
CA ILE A 53 -2.60 -7.26 3.48
C ILE A 53 -2.57 -6.63 2.08
N GLY A 54 -2.72 -7.45 1.02
CA GLY A 54 -2.69 -6.94 -0.34
C GLY A 54 -3.85 -5.99 -0.65
N ILE A 55 -5.05 -6.28 -0.14
CA ILE A 55 -6.21 -5.36 -0.23
C ILE A 55 -5.92 -4.05 0.52
N ALA A 56 -5.37 -4.13 1.74
CA ALA A 56 -5.03 -2.96 2.53
C ALA A 56 -4.03 -2.05 1.78
N TYR A 57 -3.01 -2.62 1.14
CA TYR A 57 -2.05 -1.85 0.34
C TYR A 57 -2.69 -1.18 -0.89
N MET A 58 -3.59 -1.87 -1.61
CA MET A 58 -4.29 -1.25 -2.75
C MET A 58 -5.19 -0.10 -2.31
N ILE A 59 -5.92 -0.25 -1.20
CA ILE A 59 -6.77 0.80 -0.64
C ILE A 59 -5.92 1.97 -0.12
N ALA A 60 -4.85 1.68 0.63
CA ALA A 60 -3.95 2.69 1.18
C ALA A 60 -3.27 3.50 0.07
N GLY A 61 -2.76 2.86 -0.97
CA GLY A 61 -2.20 3.55 -2.14
C GLY A 61 -3.21 4.47 -2.81
N SER A 62 -4.44 3.99 -3.02
CA SER A 62 -5.52 4.80 -3.61
C SER A 62 -5.90 6.00 -2.73
N LEU A 63 -5.97 5.81 -1.41
CA LEU A 63 -6.23 6.90 -0.47
C LEU A 63 -5.10 7.93 -0.44
N LEU A 64 -3.84 7.48 -0.44
CA LEU A 64 -2.67 8.37 -0.49
C LEU A 64 -2.66 9.20 -1.77
N TYR A 65 -3.07 8.64 -2.90
CA TYR A 65 -3.21 9.39 -4.15
C TYR A 65 -4.24 10.52 -4.04
N ILE A 66 -5.41 10.23 -3.45
CA ILE A 66 -6.46 11.23 -3.25
C ILE A 66 -5.97 12.33 -2.31
N ILE A 67 -5.38 11.97 -1.18
CA ILE A 67 -4.83 12.93 -0.21
C ILE A 67 -3.74 13.79 -0.84
N GLY A 68 -2.82 13.19 -1.59
CA GLY A 68 -1.74 13.90 -2.26
C GLY A 68 -2.17 14.81 -3.41
N ARG A 69 -3.41 14.68 -3.88
CA ARG A 69 -4.00 15.62 -4.84
C ARG A 69 -4.68 16.81 -4.18
N ILE A 70 -5.11 16.64 -2.92
CA ILE A 70 -5.84 17.66 -2.15
C ILE A 70 -4.88 18.61 -1.44
N ILE A 71 -3.71 18.12 -1.00
CA ILE A 71 -2.63 18.87 -0.34
C ILE A 71 -1.69 19.46 -1.39
#